data_AF-A0A1G5TFZ4-F1
#
_entry.id   AF-A0A1G5TFZ4-F1
#
_cell.length_a   1.000
_cell.length_b   1.000
_cell.length_c   1.000
_cell.angle_alpha   90.00
_cell.angle_beta   90.00
_cell.angle_gamma   90.00
#
_symmetry.space_group_name_H-M   'P 1'
#
loop_
_entity.id
_entity.type
_entity.pdbx_description
1 polymer ?
#
loop_
_entity_poly.entity_id
_entity_poly.type
_entity_poly.pdbx_seq_one_letter_code
_entity_poly.pdbx_strand_id
1 'polypeptide(L)'
;METRDLPRHQLIKSLMAKQTEKVADAIIILWAQLATQIISIVGEDGFNALYVRSIFLSRSTFPELPAITLSPQKNHRFAELKISFEGQSPVQVREANSLLLITLTDILASLIGEQLINRILHLAWAAEIPNETGKEFKNE
;
A
#
# COMPACT_ATOMS: atom_id res chain seq x y z
N MET A 1 -15.23 -17.02 -2.52
CA MET A 1 -13.80 -17.33 -2.28
C MET A 1 -13.45 -16.61 -1.00
N GLU A 2 -13.40 -17.33 0.12
CA GLU A 2 -13.13 -16.74 1.43
C GLU A 2 -11.84 -15.92 1.34
N THR A 3 -11.93 -14.61 1.60
CA THR A 3 -10.78 -13.82 2.00
C THR A 3 -10.30 -14.38 3.32
N ARG A 4 -9.54 -15.48 3.27
CA ARG A 4 -8.71 -15.91 4.38
C ARG A 4 -7.95 -14.66 4.79
N ASP A 5 -8.04 -14.30 6.05
CA ASP A 5 -7.51 -13.05 6.55
C ASP A 5 -5.99 -13.10 6.50
N LEU A 6 -5.43 -12.69 5.35
CA LEU A 6 -4.02 -12.89 5.07
C LEU A 6 -3.19 -11.99 6.01
N PRO A 7 -2.02 -12.46 6.49
CA PRO A 7 -1.17 -11.66 7.38
C PRO A 7 -0.87 -10.25 6.85
N ARG A 8 -0.68 -10.10 5.53
CA ARG A 8 -0.51 -8.78 4.89
C ARG A 8 -1.75 -7.90 4.95
N HIS A 9 -2.96 -8.46 4.84
CA HIS A 9 -4.19 -7.69 4.98
C HIS A 9 -4.34 -7.15 6.40
N GLN A 10 -4.01 -7.98 7.40
CA GLN A 10 -4.00 -7.58 8.82
C GLN A 10 -2.94 -6.52 9.11
N LEU A 11 -1.74 -6.66 8.55
CA LEU A 11 -0.69 -5.65 8.64
C LEU A 11 -1.17 -4.30 8.08
N ILE A 12 -1.75 -4.29 6.87
CA ILE A 12 -2.25 -3.07 6.23
C ILE A 12 -3.35 -2.42 7.08
N LYS A 13 -4.34 -3.19 7.53
CA LYS A 13 -5.42 -2.67 8.39
C LYS A 13 -4.88 -2.08 9.70
N SER A 14 -3.92 -2.76 10.33
CA SER A 14 -3.29 -2.30 11.57
C SER A 14 -2.50 -1.02 11.38
N LEU A 15 -1.74 -0.89 10.27
CA LEU A 15 -1.04 0.34 9.91
C LEU A 15 -2.03 1.48 9.69
N MET A 16 -3.13 1.24 8.98
CA MET A 16 -4.15 2.27 8.75
C MET A 16 -4.82 2.72 10.05
N ALA A 17 -5.11 1.80 10.97
CA ALA A 17 -5.69 2.13 12.27
C ALA A 17 -4.80 3.07 13.11
N LYS A 18 -3.47 2.99 12.97
CA LYS A 18 -2.51 3.87 13.68
C LYS A 18 -2.49 5.30 13.15
N GLN A 19 -2.94 5.54 11.92
CA GLN A 19 -2.95 6.87 11.34
C GLN A 19 -4.14 7.68 11.89
N THR A 20 -3.87 8.55 12.87
CA THR A 20 -4.89 9.36 13.56
C THR A 20 -4.88 10.83 13.13
N GLU A 21 -3.71 11.38 12.80
CA GLU A 21 -3.52 12.79 12.41
C GLU A 21 -2.82 12.90 11.06
N LYS A 22 -3.16 13.96 10.29
CA LYS A 22 -2.60 14.21 8.95
C LYS A 22 -2.57 12.94 8.08
N VAL A 23 -3.68 12.21 8.09
CA VAL A 23 -3.79 10.86 7.53
C VAL A 23 -3.35 10.82 6.06
N ALA A 24 -3.71 11.84 5.27
CA ALA A 24 -3.27 11.96 3.89
C ALA A 24 -1.74 11.99 3.77
N ASP A 25 -1.04 12.90 4.46
CA ASP A 25 0.42 13.01 4.40
C ASP A 25 1.11 11.71 4.82
N ALA A 26 0.63 11.10 5.92
CA ALA A 26 1.23 9.88 6.43
C ALA A 26 1.04 8.69 5.46
N ILE A 27 -0.11 8.60 4.79
CA ILE A 27 -0.36 7.61 3.75
C ILE A 27 0.60 7.81 2.56
N ILE A 28 0.87 9.05 2.14
CA ILE A 28 1.82 9.31 1.04
C ILE A 28 3.23 8.83 1.40
N ILE A 29 3.66 9.00 2.66
CA ILE A 29 4.94 8.49 3.14
C ILE A 29 5.00 6.96 3.02
N LEU A 30 3.95 6.26 3.48
CA LEU A 30 3.87 4.80 3.39
C LEU A 30 3.91 4.31 1.94
N TRP A 31 3.25 5.01 1.03
CA TRP A 31 3.28 4.73 -0.41
C TRP A 31 4.67 4.95 -1.02
N ALA A 32 5.36 6.03 -0.65
CA ALA A 32 6.71 6.30 -1.13
C ALA A 32 7.71 5.22 -0.69
N GLN A 33 7.63 4.78 0.56
CA GLN A 33 8.45 3.68 1.09
C GLN A 33 8.16 2.37 0.35
N LEU A 34 6.89 2.01 0.19
CA LEU A 34 6.48 0.78 -0.49
C LEU A 34 6.89 0.79 -1.97
N ALA A 35 6.67 1.90 -2.67
CA ALA A 35 7.04 2.05 -4.08
C ALA A 35 8.54 1.88 -4.29
N THR A 36 9.37 2.42 -3.39
CA THR A 36 10.83 2.26 -3.46
C THR A 36 11.22 0.78 -3.48
N GLN A 37 10.62 -0.02 -2.59
CA GLN A 37 10.90 -1.46 -2.52
C GLN A 37 10.39 -2.20 -3.77
N ILE A 38 9.16 -1.94 -4.21
CA ILE A 38 8.59 -2.64 -5.37
C ILE A 38 9.34 -2.27 -6.66
N ILE A 39 9.66 -1.00 -6.88
CA ILE A 39 10.37 -0.51 -8.06
C ILE A 39 11.74 -1.18 -8.20
N SER A 40 12.42 -1.47 -7.09
CA SER A 40 13.71 -2.18 -7.11
C SER A 40 13.63 -3.61 -7.67
N ILE A 41 12.43 -4.19 -7.72
CA ILE A 41 12.18 -5.58 -8.16
C ILE A 41 11.55 -5.61 -9.55
N VAL A 42 10.49 -4.84 -9.77
CA VAL A 42 9.69 -4.89 -11.02
C VAL A 42 9.99 -3.74 -11.98
N GLY A 43 10.87 -2.81 -11.60
CA GLY A 43 11.12 -1.59 -12.35
C GLY A 43 10.02 -0.54 -12.17
N GLU A 44 10.31 0.67 -12.64
CA GLU A 44 9.44 1.83 -12.47
C GLU A 44 8.14 1.72 -13.27
N ASP A 45 8.23 1.35 -14.55
CA ASP A 45 7.05 1.20 -15.41
C ASP A 45 6.17 0.03 -14.94
N GLY A 46 6.79 -1.05 -14.45
CA GLY A 46 6.08 -2.17 -13.84
C GLY A 46 5.27 -1.71 -12.62
N PHE A 47 5.88 -0.95 -11.71
CA PHE A 47 5.18 -0.38 -10.56
C PHE A 47 4.03 0.55 -10.99
N ASN A 48 4.29 1.46 -11.92
CA ASN A 48 3.29 2.41 -12.40
C ASN A 48 2.07 1.68 -13.00
N ALA A 49 2.29 0.65 -13.82
CA ALA A 49 1.21 -0.14 -14.41
C ALA A 49 0.37 -0.86 -13.33
N LEU A 50 1.02 -1.45 -12.33
CA LEU A 50 0.35 -2.14 -11.22
C LEU A 50 -0.44 -1.16 -10.33
N TYR A 51 0.13 0.02 -10.05
CA TYR A 51 -0.51 1.07 -9.28
C TYR A 51 -1.75 1.63 -9.98
N VAL A 52 -1.66 1.91 -11.28
CA VAL A 52 -2.82 2.32 -12.09
C VAL A 52 -3.90 1.24 -12.08
N ARG A 53 -3.52 -0.02 -12.26
CA ARG A 53 -4.45 -1.14 -12.22
C ARG A 53 -5.12 -1.25 -10.85
N SER A 54 -4.39 -1.07 -9.75
CA SER A 54 -4.98 -1.11 -8.41
C SER A 54 -5.97 0.04 -8.19
N ILE A 55 -5.65 1.27 -8.64
CA ILE A 55 -6.61 2.38 -8.60
C ILE A 55 -7.88 2.03 -9.38
N PHE A 56 -7.73 1.55 -10.62
CA PHE A 56 -8.86 1.21 -11.47
C PHE A 56 -9.82 0.21 -10.80
N LEU A 57 -9.28 -0.84 -10.17
CA LEU A 57 -10.08 -1.85 -9.49
C LEU A 57 -10.72 -1.31 -8.20
N SER A 58 -9.99 -0.54 -7.39
CA SER A 58 -10.49 0.01 -6.13
C SER A 58 -11.55 1.11 -6.33
N ARG A 59 -11.56 1.79 -7.48
CA ARG A 59 -12.58 2.81 -7.83
C ARG A 59 -14.00 2.27 -7.92
N SER A 60 -14.18 0.97 -8.13
CA SER A 60 -15.50 0.34 -8.07
C SER A 60 -16.16 0.46 -6.69
N THR A 61 -15.35 0.51 -5.62
CA THR A 61 -15.82 0.67 -4.22
C THR A 61 -15.68 2.12 -3.74
N PHE A 62 -14.60 2.81 -4.13
CA PHE A 62 -14.33 4.20 -3.76
C PHE A 62 -14.17 5.09 -5.00
N PRO A 63 -15.26 5.61 -5.58
CA PRO A 63 -15.22 6.42 -6.80
C PRO A 63 -14.37 7.70 -6.69
N GLU A 64 -14.18 8.19 -5.46
CA GLU A 64 -13.42 9.40 -5.12
C GLU A 64 -11.89 9.25 -5.29
N LEU A 65 -11.39 8.02 -5.47
CA LEU A 65 -9.99 7.78 -5.84
C LEU A 65 -9.64 8.44 -7.19
N PRO A 66 -8.37 8.88 -7.37
CA PRO A 66 -8.01 9.72 -8.51
C PRO A 66 -8.33 9.04 -9.83
N ALA A 67 -8.77 9.86 -10.80
CA ALA A 67 -8.81 9.42 -12.19
C ALA A 67 -7.39 9.05 -12.63
N ILE A 68 -7.26 8.08 -13.53
CA ILE A 68 -5.97 7.49 -13.89
C ILE A 68 -5.15 8.52 -14.67
N THR A 69 -4.26 9.21 -13.97
CA THR A 69 -3.24 10.08 -14.56
C THR A 69 -1.91 9.78 -13.89
N LEU A 70 -0.99 9.15 -14.63
CA LEU A 70 0.38 9.01 -14.17
C LEU A 70 1.10 10.33 -14.41
N SER A 71 1.54 10.98 -13.33
CA SER A 71 2.46 12.10 -13.47
C SER A 71 3.78 11.60 -14.06
N PRO A 72 4.33 12.26 -15.10
CA PRO A 72 5.65 11.93 -15.64
C PRO A 72 6.78 12.25 -14.65
N GLN A 73 6.50 12.96 -13.55
CA GLN A 73 7.48 13.34 -12.54
C GLN A 73 7.40 12.42 -11.31
N LYS A 74 8.50 11.69 -11.04
CA LYS A 74 8.62 10.73 -9.93
C LYS A 74 8.24 11.33 -8.58
N ASN A 75 8.64 12.58 -8.34
CA ASN A 75 8.41 13.29 -7.08
C ASN A 75 6.92 13.63 -6.84
N HIS A 76 6.08 13.55 -7.88
CA HIS A 76 4.66 13.86 -7.83
C HIS A 76 3.78 12.63 -8.08
N ARG A 77 4.34 11.41 -8.05
CA ARG A 77 3.60 10.18 -8.36
C ARG A 77 2.31 10.03 -7.54
N PHE A 78 2.35 10.39 -6.26
CA PHE A 78 1.21 10.27 -5.36
C PHE A 78 0.50 11.60 -5.09
N ALA A 79 0.80 12.66 -5.86
CA ALA A 79 0.17 13.97 -5.67
C ALA A 79 -1.35 13.90 -5.89
N GLU A 80 -1.79 13.21 -6.94
CA GLU A 80 -3.22 13.05 -7.22
C GLU A 80 -3.93 12.19 -6.17
N LEU A 81 -3.25 11.17 -5.64
CA LEU A 81 -3.77 10.38 -4.52
C LEU A 81 -3.92 11.26 -3.28
N LYS A 82 -2.93 12.10 -2.97
CA LYS A 82 -3.00 13.04 -1.85
C LYS A 82 -4.20 13.98 -2.00
N ILE A 83 -4.33 14.62 -3.16
CA ILE A 83 -5.44 15.53 -3.48
C ILE A 83 -6.79 14.82 -3.35
N SER A 84 -6.90 13.55 -3.78
CA SER A 84 -8.14 12.79 -3.66
C SER A 84 -8.56 12.59 -2.19
N PHE A 85 -7.62 12.53 -1.27
CA PHE A 85 -7.87 12.39 0.17
C PHE A 85 -8.05 13.73 0.89
N GLU A 86 -7.64 14.85 0.30
CA GLU A 86 -7.86 16.17 0.86
C GLU A 86 -9.36 16.49 0.86
N GLY A 87 -9.92 16.82 2.04
CA GLY A 87 -11.35 17.11 2.22
C GLY A 87 -12.22 15.90 2.56
N GLN A 88 -11.70 14.68 2.53
CA GLN A 88 -12.40 13.48 3.01
C GLN A 88 -12.26 13.29 4.53
N SER A 89 -13.15 12.50 5.12
CA SER A 89 -13.02 12.14 6.54
C SER A 89 -11.82 11.19 6.77
N PRO A 90 -11.13 11.26 7.93
CA PRO A 90 -10.04 10.34 8.25
C PRO A 90 -10.42 8.85 8.17
N VAL A 91 -11.69 8.51 8.41
CA VAL A 91 -12.20 7.14 8.30
C VAL A 91 -12.25 6.71 6.83
N GLN A 92 -12.88 7.51 5.95
CA GLN A 92 -12.97 7.22 4.52
C GLN A 92 -11.58 7.10 3.88
N VAL A 93 -10.67 8.02 4.21
CA VAL A 93 -9.29 7.99 3.70
C VAL A 93 -8.58 6.68 4.07
N ARG A 94 -8.73 6.21 5.31
CA ARG A 94 -8.14 4.96 5.77
C ARG A 94 -8.75 3.74 5.08
N GLU A 95 -10.06 3.71 4.90
CA GLU A 95 -10.75 2.60 4.24
C GLU A 95 -10.40 2.53 2.75
N ALA A 96 -10.45 3.66 2.05
CA ALA A 96 -10.08 3.76 0.64
C ALA A 96 -8.62 3.35 0.43
N ASN A 97 -7.71 3.83 1.27
CA ASN A 97 -6.30 3.48 1.18
C ASN A 97 -6.02 2.02 1.56
N SER A 98 -6.72 1.48 2.56
CA SER A 98 -6.64 0.05 2.91
C SER A 98 -7.00 -0.82 1.72
N LEU A 99 -8.11 -0.52 1.05
CA LEU A 99 -8.54 -1.28 -0.12
C LEU A 99 -7.53 -1.18 -1.25
N LEU A 100 -6.98 0.02 -1.49
CA LEU A 100 -5.99 0.24 -2.56
C LEU A 100 -4.70 -0.55 -2.31
N LEU A 101 -4.17 -0.51 -1.09
CA LEU A 101 -2.99 -1.29 -0.69
C LEU A 101 -3.25 -2.80 -0.77
N ILE A 102 -4.41 -3.25 -0.31
CA ILE A 102 -4.83 -4.66 -0.41
C ILE A 102 -4.88 -5.08 -1.88
N THR A 103 -5.53 -4.30 -2.73
CA THR A 103 -5.66 -4.59 -4.16
C THR A 103 -4.30 -4.67 -4.84
N LEU A 104 -3.40 -3.71 -4.58
CA LEU A 104 -2.05 -3.73 -5.13
C LEU A 104 -1.27 -4.96 -4.66
N THR A 105 -1.31 -5.25 -3.36
CA THR A 105 -0.55 -6.37 -2.78
C THR A 105 -1.12 -7.73 -3.17
N ASP A 106 -2.43 -7.84 -3.44
CA ASP A 106 -3.06 -9.03 -4.01
C ASP A 106 -2.54 -9.29 -5.43
N ILE A 107 -2.50 -8.25 -6.27
CA ILE A 107 -1.95 -8.37 -7.63
C ILE A 107 -0.48 -8.80 -7.55
N LEU A 108 0.33 -8.15 -6.71
CA LEU A 108 1.73 -8.50 -6.54
C LEU A 108 1.89 -9.94 -6.04
N ALA A 109 1.14 -10.35 -5.01
CA ALA A 109 1.18 -11.72 -4.49
C ALA A 109 0.91 -12.76 -5.60
N SER A 110 -0.03 -12.47 -6.51
CA SER A 110 -0.33 -13.36 -7.64
C SER A 110 0.80 -13.44 -8.68
N LEU A 111 1.65 -12.41 -8.78
CA LEU A 111 2.73 -12.33 -9.76
C LEU A 111 4.08 -12.84 -9.22
N ILE A 112 4.40 -12.51 -7.96
CA ILE A 112 5.73 -12.74 -7.37
C ILE A 112 5.68 -13.64 -6.12
N GLY A 113 4.49 -14.08 -5.71
CA GLY A 113 4.28 -14.97 -4.58
C GLY A 113 4.10 -14.24 -3.23
N GLU A 114 3.35 -14.89 -2.34
CA GLU A 114 3.02 -14.38 -0.99
C GLU A 114 4.25 -14.14 -0.11
N GLN A 115 5.27 -15.02 -0.19
CA GLN A 115 6.48 -14.87 0.63
C GLN A 115 7.24 -13.58 0.30
N LEU A 116 7.39 -13.27 -0.99
CA LEU A 116 8.16 -12.09 -1.40
C LEU A 116 7.42 -10.80 -1.08
N ILE A 117 6.11 -10.72 -1.32
CA ILE A 117 5.34 -9.51 -0.98
C ILE A 117 5.33 -9.25 0.53
N ASN A 118 5.23 -10.28 1.37
CA ASN A 118 5.33 -10.12 2.83
C ASN A 118 6.68 -9.53 3.25
N ARG A 119 7.78 -10.00 2.65
CA ARG A 119 9.11 -9.46 2.90
C ARG A 119 9.25 -8.01 2.44
N ILE A 120 8.70 -7.66 1.28
CA ILE A 120 8.67 -6.28 0.77
C ILE A 120 7.92 -5.36 1.72
N LEU A 121 6.74 -5.76 2.20
CA LEU A 121 5.94 -4.96 3.14
C LEU A 121 6.68 -4.74 4.47
N HIS A 122 7.34 -5.78 4.98
CA HIS A 122 8.16 -5.67 6.18
C HIS A 122 9.35 -4.71 5.99
N LEU A 123 10.05 -4.80 4.86
CA LEU A 123 11.16 -3.88 4.55
C LEU A 123 10.70 -2.43 4.35
N ALA A 124 9.55 -2.23 3.71
CA ALA A 124 8.99 -0.90 3.47
C ALA A 124 8.59 -0.21 4.78
N TRP A 125 8.04 -0.96 5.74
CA TRP A 125 7.39 -0.41 6.93
C TRP A 125 8.00 -0.88 8.25
N ALA A 126 9.25 -1.33 8.24
CA ALA A 126 9.95 -1.85 9.43
C ALA A 126 9.93 -0.88 10.63
N ALA A 127 9.95 0.43 10.37
CA ALA A 127 9.88 1.46 11.41
C ALA A 127 8.46 1.65 12.00
N GLU A 128 7.43 1.25 11.27
CA GLU A 128 6.01 1.43 11.63
C GLU A 128 5.40 0.17 12.28
N ILE A 129 6.09 -0.96 12.11
CA ILE A 129 5.78 -2.23 12.77
C ILE A 129 6.45 -2.19 14.15
N PRO A 130 5.70 -2.34 15.26
CA PRO A 130 6.33 -2.44 16.56
C PRO A 130 7.26 -3.66 16.53
N ASN A 131 8.52 -3.47 16.89
CA ASN A 131 9.44 -4.59 17.11
C ASN A 131 8.81 -5.50 18.18
N GLU A 132 8.14 -6.57 17.76
CA GLU A 132 8.02 -7.74 18.60
C GLU A 132 9.41 -8.35 18.64
N THR A 133 10.09 -8.01 19.72
CA THR A 133 11.43 -8.40 20.13
C THR A 133 11.71 -9.86 19.81
N GLY A 134 12.83 -10.07 19.11
CA GLY A 134 13.57 -11.32 18.91
C GLY A 134 12.93 -12.61 19.44
N LYS A 135 12.42 -13.42 18.52
CA LYS A 135 12.60 -14.87 18.62
C LYS A 135 13.48 -15.31 17.46
N GLU A 136 14.72 -15.63 17.83
CA GLU A 136 15.69 -16.35 17.05
C GLU A 136 15.01 -17.43 16.21
N PHE A 137 15.19 -17.38 14.89
CA PHE A 137 14.99 -18.56 14.05
C PHE A 137 16.08 -19.58 14.45
N LYS A 138 15.77 -20.44 15.41
CA LYS A 138 16.53 -21.68 15.60
C LYS A 138 16.20 -22.60 14.44
N ASN A 139 17.16 -22.74 13.54
CA ASN A 139 17.20 -23.82 12.57
C ASN A 139 17.35 -25.14 13.34
N GLU A 140 16.47 -26.09 13.06
CA GLU A 140 16.69 -27.52 13.27
C GLU A 140 16.89 -28.17 11.89
#